data_AF-A0AAJ3DD35-F1
#
_entry.id   AF-A0AAJ3DD35-F1
#
_cell.length_a   1.000
_cell.length_b   1.000
_cell.length_c   1.000
_cell.angle_alpha   90.00
_cell.angle_beta   90.00
_cell.angle_gamma   90.00
#
_symmetry.space_group_name_H-M   'P 1'
#
loop_
_entity.id
_entity.type
_entity.pdbx_description
1 polymer ?
#
loop_
_entity_poly.entity_id
_entity_poly.type
_entity_poly.pdbx_seq_one_letter_code
_entity_poly.pdbx_strand_id
1 'polypeptide(L)'
;YEDELLTDLKEMLAIKSVRDDEAATEDAPLGPGPKEALLKFEEFAKRDGFRTGNYKNLVAYAELGPEDAEETVAIIGHLDVMPAG
;
A
#
# COMPACT_ATOMS: atom_id res chain seq x y z
N TYR A 1 -17.85 3.46 9.74
CA TYR A 1 -17.26 2.97 8.47
C TYR A 1 -17.45 3.90 7.29
N GLU A 2 -18.62 4.45 6.94
CA GLU A 2 -18.72 5.31 5.74
C GLU A 2 -17.76 6.51 5.79
N ASP A 3 -17.82 7.30 6.87
CA ASP A 3 -16.94 8.47 7.03
C ASP A 3 -15.46 8.09 7.14
N GLU A 4 -15.14 7.00 7.83
CA GLU A 4 -13.78 6.49 8.00
C GLU A 4 -13.20 6.00 6.67
N LEU A 5 -13.97 5.21 5.92
CA LEU A 5 -13.60 4.72 4.59
C LEU A 5 -13.37 5.87 3.63
N LEU A 6 -14.26 6.88 3.63
CA LEU A 6 -14.10 8.07 2.79
C LEU A 6 -12.88 8.90 3.22
N THR A 7 -12.52 8.90 4.49
CA THR A 7 -11.31 9.57 4.99
C THR A 7 -10.05 8.88 4.49
N ASP A 8 -9.95 7.57 4.70
CA ASP A 8 -8.80 6.76 4.25
C ASP A 8 -8.65 6.82 2.72
N LEU A 9 -9.77 6.74 2.00
CA LEU A 9 -9.77 6.86 0.54
C LEU A 9 -9.25 8.23 0.08
N LYS A 10 -9.66 9.32 0.72
CA LYS A 10 -9.17 10.67 0.39
C LYS A 10 -7.67 10.80 0.65
N GLU A 11 -7.19 10.24 1.76
CA GLU A 11 -5.76 10.21 2.07
C GLU A 11 -4.96 9.43 1.03
N MET A 12 -5.44 8.26 0.60
CA MET A 12 -4.82 7.50 -0.49
C MET A 12 -4.83 8.27 -1.81
N LEU A 13 -5.96 8.87 -2.19
CA LEU A 13 -6.09 9.64 -3.44
C LEU A 13 -5.22 10.90 -3.47
N ALA A 14 -4.85 11.45 -2.32
CA ALA A 14 -3.95 12.58 -2.24
C ALA A 14 -2.50 12.22 -2.63
N ILE A 15 -2.14 10.94 -2.58
CA ILE A 15 -0.81 10.45 -2.94
C ILE A 15 -0.72 10.29 -4.45
N LYS A 16 0.24 10.97 -5.06
CA LYS A 16 0.54 10.83 -6.50
C LYS A 16 1.43 9.62 -6.72
N SER A 17 0.86 8.43 -6.64
CA SER A 17 1.56 7.14 -6.81
C SER A 17 1.86 6.80 -8.28
N VAL A 18 2.34 7.78 -9.04
CA VAL A 18 2.77 7.61 -10.42
C VAL A 18 4.19 7.08 -10.44
N ARG A 19 4.47 6.10 -11.29
CA ARG A 19 5.82 5.58 -11.50
C ARG A 19 6.77 6.67 -11.99
N ASP A 20 7.92 6.77 -11.36
CA ASP A 20 8.99 7.72 -11.71
C ASP A 20 10.35 6.99 -11.70
N ASP A 21 10.80 6.59 -12.89
CA ASP A 21 12.07 5.88 -13.07
C ASP A 21 13.28 6.81 -12.93
N GLU A 22 13.10 8.12 -13.12
CA GLU A 22 14.19 9.10 -12.97
C GLU A 22 14.51 9.35 -11.49
N ALA A 23 13.49 9.29 -10.63
CA ALA A 23 13.62 9.39 -9.18
C ALA A 23 13.77 8.03 -8.46
N ALA A 24 13.92 6.93 -9.20
CA ALA A 24 14.02 5.59 -8.62
C ALA A 24 15.31 5.42 -7.79
N THR A 25 15.18 4.74 -6.65
CA THR A 25 16.30 4.39 -5.76
C THR A 25 16.18 2.93 -5.30
N GLU A 26 17.20 2.37 -4.66
CA GLU A 26 17.11 1.01 -4.10
C GLU A 26 15.96 0.87 -3.08
N ASP A 27 15.69 1.93 -2.33
CA ASP A 27 14.63 2.01 -1.34
C ASP A 27 13.27 2.44 -1.94
N ALA A 28 13.25 3.05 -3.13
CA ALA A 28 12.04 3.43 -3.86
C ALA A 28 12.16 3.01 -5.34
N PRO A 29 12.08 1.70 -5.65
CA PRO A 29 12.46 1.17 -6.95
C PRO A 29 11.55 1.59 -8.11
N LEU A 30 10.33 2.07 -7.82
CA LEU A 30 9.37 2.57 -8.80
C LEU A 30 9.13 4.09 -8.67
N GLY A 31 10.03 4.77 -7.96
CA GLY A 31 9.89 6.18 -7.59
C GLY A 31 9.23 6.38 -6.22
N PRO A 32 9.26 7.62 -5.71
CA PRO A 32 8.82 7.95 -4.36
C PRO A 32 7.30 7.81 -4.16
N GLY A 33 6.49 8.07 -5.20
CA GLY A 33 5.03 8.03 -5.12
C GLY A 33 4.47 6.64 -4.79
N PRO A 34 4.80 5.59 -5.57
CA PRO A 34 4.36 4.23 -5.26
C PRO A 34 4.80 3.75 -3.88
N LYS A 35 6.01 4.11 -3.45
CA LYS A 35 6.49 3.81 -2.09
C LYS A 35 5.62 4.49 -1.03
N GLU A 36 5.33 5.78 -1.19
CA GLU A 36 4.49 6.52 -0.23
C GLU A 36 3.10 5.87 -0.09
N ALA A 37 2.50 5.43 -1.19
CA ALA A 37 1.21 4.75 -1.16
C ALA A 37 1.27 3.40 -0.43
N LEU A 38 2.34 2.61 -0.62
CA LEU A 38 2.56 1.35 0.12
C LEU A 38 2.70 1.60 1.62
N LEU A 39 3.49 2.60 2.02
CA LEU A 39 3.66 2.96 3.43
C LEU A 39 2.36 3.47 4.05
N LYS A 40 1.55 4.21 3.30
CA LYS A 40 0.24 4.69 3.78
C LYS A 40 -0.75 3.54 3.96
N PHE A 41 -0.78 2.58 3.05
CA PHE A 41 -1.56 1.35 3.21
C PHE A 41 -1.14 0.57 4.47
N GLU A 42 0.16 0.44 4.73
CA GLU A 42 0.65 -0.20 5.96
C GLU A 42 0.26 0.56 7.22
N GLU A 43 0.26 1.90 7.20
CA GLU A 43 -0.19 2.73 8.31
C GLU A 43 -1.64 2.40 8.68
N PHE A 44 -2.54 2.35 7.69
CA PHE A 44 -3.95 2.00 7.90
C PHE A 44 -4.12 0.58 8.39
N ALA A 45 -3.43 -0.38 7.75
CA ALA A 45 -3.52 -1.77 8.15
C ALA A 45 -3.02 -1.99 9.59
N LYS A 46 -1.92 -1.34 10.00
CA LYS A 46 -1.44 -1.39 11.40
C LYS A 46 -2.43 -0.75 12.36
N ARG A 47 -2.99 0.41 12.02
CA ARG A 47 -4.04 1.10 12.81
C ARG A 47 -5.22 0.18 13.06
N ASP A 48 -5.62 -0.59 12.05
CA ASP A 48 -6.79 -1.46 12.08
C ASP A 48 -6.49 -2.86 12.66
N GLY A 49 -5.26 -3.09 13.14
CA GLY A 49 -4.88 -4.30 13.88
C GLY A 49 -4.42 -5.47 13.02
N PHE A 50 -4.15 -5.24 11.73
CA PHE A 50 -3.55 -6.26 10.86
C PHE A 50 -2.06 -6.45 11.17
N ARG A 51 -1.58 -7.66 10.94
CA ARG A 51 -0.12 -7.88 10.77
C ARG A 51 0.25 -7.41 9.37
N THR A 52 1.27 -6.58 9.27
CA THR A 52 1.69 -6.02 7.99
C THR A 52 3.11 -6.43 7.66
N GLY A 53 3.42 -6.56 6.37
CA GLY A 53 4.79 -6.65 5.90
C GLY A 53 5.01 -5.87 4.62
N ASN A 54 6.26 -5.47 4.43
CA ASN A 54 6.75 -4.76 3.26
C ASN A 54 7.84 -5.59 2.61
N TYR A 55 7.74 -5.79 1.30
CA TYR A 55 8.81 -6.41 0.52
C TYR A 55 9.44 -5.38 -0.41
N LYS A 56 10.61 -4.86 0.01
CA LYS A 56 11.49 -3.97 -0.77
C LYS A 56 10.80 -2.74 -1.36
N ASN A 57 9.75 -2.25 -0.71
CA ASN A 57 8.89 -1.16 -1.20
C ASN A 57 8.34 -1.40 -2.62
N LEU A 58 8.10 -2.68 -2.96
CA LEU A 58 7.45 -3.12 -4.19
C LEU A 58 6.05 -3.68 -3.90
N VAL A 59 5.90 -4.35 -2.75
CA VAL A 59 4.64 -4.96 -2.31
C VAL A 59 4.50 -4.76 -0.82
N ALA A 60 3.30 -4.41 -0.39
CA ALA A 60 2.91 -4.42 1.02
C ALA A 60 1.72 -5.37 1.18
N TYR A 61 1.60 -6.00 2.33
CA TYR A 61 0.48 -6.87 2.66
C TYR A 61 -0.06 -6.57 4.06
N ALA A 62 -1.34 -6.87 4.23
CA ALA A 62 -2.04 -6.86 5.50
C ALA A 62 -2.67 -8.24 5.69
N GLU A 63 -2.38 -8.87 6.82
CA GLU A 63 -2.74 -10.26 7.10
C GLU A 63 -3.58 -10.33 8.37
N LEU A 64 -4.63 -11.15 8.31
CA LEU A 64 -5.54 -11.44 9.42
C LEU A 64 -5.77 -12.95 9.49
N GLY A 65 -5.72 -13.51 10.70
CA GLY A 65 -5.91 -14.94 10.95
C GLY A 65 -4.76 -15.56 11.73
N PRO A 66 -4.72 -16.89 11.86
CA PRO A 66 -3.60 -17.63 12.45
C PRO A 66 -2.34 -17.53 11.56
N GLU A 67 -1.16 -17.42 12.18
CA GLU A 67 0.13 -17.40 11.44
C GLU A 67 0.53 -18.77 10.90
N ASP A 68 -0.01 -19.84 11.48
CA ASP A 68 0.21 -21.25 11.13
C ASP A 68 -0.91 -21.83 10.26
N ALA A 69 -1.70 -20.97 9.61
CA ALA A 69 -2.78 -21.41 8.73
C ALA A 69 -2.24 -22.25 7.55
N GLU A 70 -2.82 -23.44 7.34
CA GLU A 70 -2.45 -24.33 6.22
C GLU A 70 -2.91 -23.77 4.86
N GLU A 71 -3.94 -22.94 4.84
CA GLU A 71 -4.53 -22.33 3.65
C GLU A 71 -4.78 -20.84 3.85
N THR A 72 -4.63 -20.06 2.79
CA THR A 72 -4.85 -18.60 2.80
C THR A 72 -5.67 -18.15 1.60
N VAL A 73 -6.53 -17.15 1.79
CA VAL A 73 -7.19 -16.43 0.69
C VAL A 73 -6.51 -15.07 0.54
N ALA A 74 -6.01 -14.79 -0.67
CA ALA A 74 -5.36 -13.53 -0.98
C ALA A 74 -6.26 -12.62 -1.84
N ILE A 75 -6.35 -11.34 -1.48
CA ILE A 75 -6.93 -10.29 -2.30
C ILE A 75 -5.79 -9.40 -2.77
N ILE A 76 -5.61 -9.31 -4.09
CA ILE A 76 -4.51 -8.57 -4.70
C ILE A 76 -5.08 -7.35 -5.43
N GLY A 77 -4.60 -6.17 -5.04
CA GLY A 77 -4.87 -4.90 -5.70
C GLY A 77 -3.58 -4.17 -6.01
N HIS A 78 -3.70 -3.00 -6.65
CA HIS A 78 -2.57 -2.14 -6.95
C HIS A 78 -2.83 -0.73 -6.40
N LEU A 79 -1.75 -0.03 -6.03
CA LEU A 79 -1.79 1.31 -5.46
C LEU A 79 -1.17 2.36 -6.37
N ASP A 80 -0.40 1.93 -7.38
CA ASP A 80 0.12 2.79 -8.42
C ASP A 80 -0.97 3.25 -9.37
N VAL A 81 -0.78 4.44 -9.94
CA VAL A 81 -1.71 5.07 -10.87
C VAL A 81 -1.00 5.57 -12.11
N MET A 82 -1.77 5.79 -13.16
CA MET A 82 -1.27 6.45 -14.37
C MET A 82 -1.07 7.95 -14.12
N PRO A 83 -0.15 8.61 -14.86
CA PRO A 83 -0.03 10.07 -14.84
C PRO A 83 -1.36 10.76 -15.17
N ALA A 84 -1.61 11.89 -14.54
CA ALA A 84 -2.74 12.74 -14.90
C ALA A 84 -2.39 13.59 -16.14
N GLY A 85 -3.10 13.38 -17.25
CA GLY A 85 -2.91 14.12 -18.50
C GLY A 85 -2.37 13.26 -19.62
#